data_AF-A0A967VKV1-F1
#
_entry.id   AF-A0A967VKV1-F1
#
_cell.length_a   1.000
_cell.length_b   1.000
_cell.length_c   1.000
_cell.angle_alpha   90.00
_cell.angle_beta   90.00
_cell.angle_gamma   90.00
#
_symmetry.space_group_name_H-M   'P 1'
#
loop_
_entity.id
_entity.type
_entity.pdbx_description
1 polymer ?
#
loop_
_entity_poly.entity_id
_entity_poly.type
_entity_poly.pdbx_seq_one_letter_code
_entity_poly.pdbx_strand_id
1 'polypeptide(L)' 'QDRDVRLLMETVRTGVNLEVAATTEMVSIATELKPMAVTLVPERREEITTEGGLSLEGDARDR' A
#
# COMPACT_ATOMS: atom_id res chain seq x y z
N GLN A 1 -10.37 9.84 1.69
CA GLN A 1 -10.64 8.40 1.70
C GLN A 1 -10.08 7.73 2.97
N ASP A 2 -9.14 8.36 3.66
CA ASP A 2 -8.54 7.90 4.94
C ASP A 2 -9.57 7.55 6.01
N ARG A 3 -10.65 8.34 6.11
CA ARG A 3 -11.76 8.06 7.03
C ARG A 3 -12.38 6.68 6.77
N ASP A 4 -12.52 6.29 5.51
CA ASP A 4 -13.15 5.03 5.13
C ASP A 4 -12.26 3.86 5.53
N VAL A 5 -10.94 3.99 5.36
CA VAL A 5 -9.97 3.00 5.82
C VAL A 5 -10.01 2.86 7.34
N ARG A 6 -10.03 3.98 8.09
CA ARG A 6 -10.15 3.94 9.56
C ARG A 6 -11.45 3.25 10.01
N LEU A 7 -12.56 3.56 9.36
CA LEU A 7 -13.85 2.92 9.65
C LEU A 7 -13.82 1.40 9.34
N LEU A 8 -13.20 0.99 8.23
CA LEU A 8 -13.03 -0.43 7.91
C LEU A 8 -12.17 -1.14 8.97
N MET A 9 -11.08 -0.51 9.41
CA MET A 9 -10.23 -1.04 10.48
C MET A 9 -10.98 -1.23 11.81
N GLU A 10 -11.97 -0.39 12.10
CA GLU A 10 -12.79 -0.48 13.32
C GLU A 10 -13.95 -1.48 13.21
N THR A 11 -14.46 -1.74 12.00
CA THR A 11 -15.73 -2.46 11.80
C THR A 11 -15.55 -3.87 11.26
N VAL A 12 -14.49 -4.14 10.49
CA VAL A 12 -14.24 -5.45 9.90
C VAL A 12 -13.77 -6.41 10.99
N ARG A 13 -14.49 -7.52 11.15
CA ARG A 13 -14.17 -8.56 12.15
C ARG A 13 -13.10 -9.55 11.66
N THR A 14 -12.91 -9.63 10.35
CA THR A 14 -11.80 -10.36 9.74
C THR A 14 -10.57 -9.44 9.65
N GLY A 15 -9.44 -9.94 9.17
CA GLY A 15 -8.31 -9.08 8.89
C GLY A 15 -8.53 -8.21 7.65
N VAL A 16 -7.96 -7.00 7.66
CA VAL A 16 -7.86 -6.11 6.50
C VAL A 16 -6.53 -6.36 5.79
N ASN A 17 -6.58 -6.55 4.47
CA ASN A 17 -5.41 -6.41 3.60
C ASN A 17 -5.43 -5.02 2.98
N LEU A 18 -4.44 -4.20 3.30
CA LEU A 18 -4.37 -2.82 2.80
C LEU A 18 -3.42 -2.77 1.60
N GLU A 19 -3.96 -2.49 0.42
CA GLU A 19 -3.16 -2.23 -0.78
C GLU A 19 -2.70 -0.77 -0.81
N VAL A 20 -1.40 -0.55 -0.94
CA VAL A 20 -0.81 0.79 -0.94
C VAL A 20 0.31 0.93 -1.97
N ALA A 21 0.54 2.16 -2.43
CA ALA A 21 1.73 2.48 -3.22
C ALA A 21 3.00 2.36 -2.37
N ALA A 22 4.13 2.06 -3.00
CA ALA A 22 5.43 1.93 -2.34
C ALA A 22 6.09 3.28 -2.02
N THR A 23 5.33 4.23 -1.46
CA THR A 23 5.82 5.56 -1.05
C THR A 23 5.95 5.66 0.46
N THR A 24 6.86 6.52 0.95
CA THR A 24 7.09 6.72 2.38
C THR A 24 5.83 7.19 3.12
N GLU A 25 5.02 8.04 2.47
CA GLU A 25 3.73 8.51 3.00
C GLU A 25 2.78 7.34 3.26
N MET A 26 2.59 6.48 2.26
CA MET A 26 1.65 5.37 2.36
C MET A 26 2.12 4.27 3.33
N VAL A 27 3.43 4.01 3.38
CA VAL A 27 4.02 3.09 4.37
C VAL A 27 3.83 3.61 5.79
N SER A 28 3.98 4.93 6.01
CA SER A 28 3.72 5.56 7.30
C SER A 28 2.25 5.37 7.74
N ILE A 29 1.30 5.58 6.83
CA ILE A 29 -0.13 5.36 7.08
C ILE A 29 -0.41 3.90 7.43
N ALA A 30 0.11 2.95 6.64
CA ALA A 30 -0.08 1.53 6.90
C ALA A 30 0.50 1.11 8.26
N THR A 31 1.62 1.70 8.66
CA THR A 31 2.26 1.46 9.96
C THR A 31 1.46 2.03 11.13
N GLU A 32 0.81 3.18 10.96
CA GLU A 32 -0.12 3.75 11.96
C GLU A 32 -1.36 2.84 12.12
N LEU A 33 -1.94 2.41 11.00
CA LEU A 33 -3.20 1.66 10.99
C LEU A 33 -3.04 0.20 11.41
N LYS A 34 -1.87 -0.42 11.19
CA LYS A 34 -1.56 -1.82 11.55
C LYS A 34 -2.60 -2.83 11.02
N PRO A 35 -2.87 -2.86 9.69
CA PRO A 35 -3.72 -3.90 9.10
C PRO A 35 -3.10 -5.29 9.30
N MET A 36 -3.90 -6.33 9.06
CA MET A 36 -3.41 -7.72 9.14
C MET A 36 -2.35 -8.00 8.08
N ALA A 37 -2.52 -7.40 6.90
CA ALA A 37 -1.59 -7.52 5.78
C ALA A 37 -1.49 -6.20 5.03
N VAL A 38 -0.36 -6.00 4.35
CA VAL A 38 -0.12 -4.88 3.44
C VAL A 38 0.40 -5.45 2.13
N THR A 39 -0.22 -5.09 1.01
CA THR A 39 0.27 -5.40 -0.33
C THR A 39 0.76 -4.12 -0.99
N LEU A 40 2.04 -4.08 -1.37
CA LEU A 40 2.56 -2.99 -2.18
C LEU A 40 2.15 -3.21 -3.64
N VAL A 41 1.46 -2.22 -4.21
CA VAL A 41 0.97 -2.25 -5.60
C VAL A 41 1.58 -1.10 -6.42
N PRO A 42 1.83 -1.30 -7.72
CA PRO A 42 2.31 -0.22 -8.57
C PRO A 42 1.18 0.78 -8.82
N GLU A 43 1.47 2.07 -8.65
CA GLU A 43 0.53 3.16 -8.93
C GLU A 43 0.86 3.83 -10.27
N ARG A 44 2.14 3.81 -10.65
CA ARG A 44 2.65 4.41 -11.90
C ARG A 44 3.09 3.35 -12.89
N ARG A 45 3.03 3.69 -14.18
CA ARG A 45 3.38 2.75 -15.26
C ARG A 45 4.85 2.35 -15.24
N GLU A 46 5.71 3.23 -14.73
CA GLU A 46 7.15 3.03 -14.56
C GLU A 46 7.46 1.98 -13.47
N GLU A 47 6.52 1.70 -12.57
CA GLU A 47 6.65 0.73 -11.48
C GLU A 47 6.19 -0.67 -11.89
N ILE A 48 5.71 -0.85 -13.13
CA ILE A 48 5.13 -2.10 -13.62
C ILE A 48 6.16 -2.87 -14.47
N THR A 49 6.42 -4.12 -14.08
CA THR A 49 7.21 -5.07 -14.88
C THR A 49 6.47 -5.51 -16.14
N THR A 50 7.13 -6.19 -17.08
CA THR A 50 6.47 -6.70 -18.30
C THR A 50 5.32 -7.65 -18.01
N GLU A 51 5.36 -8.37 -16.88
CA GLU A 51 4.33 -9.29 -16.42
C GLU A 51 3.23 -8.62 -15.58
N GLY A 52 3.30 -7.30 -15.37
CA GLY A 52 2.27 -6.52 -14.66
C GLY A 52 2.48 -6.38 -13.15
N GLY A 53 3.50 -7.03 -12.57
CA GLY A 53 3.83 -6.92 -11.15
C GLY A 53 4.64 -5.68 -10.80
N LEU A 54 4.72 -5.35 -9.50
CA LEU A 54 5.57 -4.27 -8.98
C LEU A 54 7.06 -4.54 -9.26
N SER A 55 7.75 -3.56 -9.82
CA SER A 55 9.20 -3.58 -10.03
C SER A 55 9.94 -3.28 -8.72
N LEU A 56 10.77 -4.22 -8.27
CA LEU A 56 11.60 -4.07 -7.06
C LEU A 56 13.00 -3.49 -7.34
N GLU A 57 13.37 -3.37 -8.63
CA GLU A 57 14.70 -2.91 -9.05
C GLU A 57 14.88 -1.37 -8.98
N GLY A 58 13.85 -0.67 -8.49
CA GLY A 58 13.97 0.67 -7.90
C GLY A 58 13.52 1.82 -8.79
N ASP A 59 12.56 2.60 -8.30
CA ASP A 59 12.34 3.99 -8.72
C ASP A 59 13.17 4.87 -7.76
N ALA A 60 14.32 5.39 -8.22
CA ALA A 60 15.32 6.09 -7.40
C ALA A 60 14.89 7.49 -6.92
N ARG A 61 13.59 7.79 -6.95
CA ARG A 61 13.07 9.16 -6.81
C ARG A 61 12.61 9.52 -5.39
N ASP A 62 12.55 8.55 -4.47
CA ASP A 62 11.95 8.76 -3.14
C ASP A 62 12.77 8.11 -2.01
N ARG A 63 14.11 8.19 -2.08
CA ARG A 63 15.02 7.82 -0.98
C ARG A 63 15.32 9.01 -0.07
#